data_AF-A0A973U3E8-F1
#
_entry.id   AF-A0A973U3E8-F1
#
_cell.length_a   1.000
_cell.length_b   1.000
_cell.length_c   1.000
_cell.angle_alpha   90.00
_cell.angle_beta   90.00
_cell.angle_gamma   90.00
#
_symmetry.space_group_name_H-M   'P 1'
#
loop_
_entity.id
_entity.type
_entity.pdbx_description
1 polymer ?
#
loop_
_entity_poly.entity_id
_entity_poly.type
_entity_poly.pdbx_seq_one_letter_code
_entity_poly.pdbx_strand_id
1 'polypeptide(L)'
;MLELLIAAASLTAVDAERAFAADAKRIGQWTAFRKYADETAVMFTPQAVWAHEFLANRKDPPKSIHWGPSASWVACDGRTAITRGPGATAAGKWSGHFTTVWMREP
;
A
#
# COMPACT_ATOMS: atom_id res chain seq x y z
N MET A 1 -4.88 -27.84 -30.22
CA MET A 1 -4.08 -28.23 -29.04
C MET A 1 -3.04 -27.16 -28.80
N LEU A 2 -3.44 -26.07 -28.15
CA LEU A 2 -2.52 -25.08 -27.60
C LEU A 2 -3.28 -24.46 -26.42
N GLU A 3 -3.31 -25.21 -25.32
CA GLU A 3 -3.83 -24.70 -24.05
C GLU A 3 -2.87 -23.62 -23.58
N LEU A 4 -3.25 -22.38 -23.86
CA LEU A 4 -2.66 -21.22 -23.22
C LEU A 4 -3.11 -21.27 -21.76
N LEU A 5 -2.41 -22.05 -20.93
CA LEU A 5 -2.41 -21.84 -19.49
C LEU A 5 -1.79 -20.46 -19.25
N ILE A 6 -2.62 -19.43 -19.32
CA ILE A 6 -2.40 -18.24 -18.52
C ILE A 6 -2.54 -18.75 -17.09
N ALA A 7 -1.44 -19.16 -16.47
CA ALA A 7 -1.36 -19.07 -15.03
C ALA A 7 -1.66 -17.60 -14.74
N ALA A 8 -2.87 -17.31 -14.26
CA ALA A 8 -3.21 -15.98 -13.79
C ALA A 8 -2.05 -15.56 -12.87
N ALA A 9 -1.28 -14.55 -13.26
CA ALA A 9 -0.19 -14.09 -12.42
C ALA A 9 -0.83 -13.66 -11.11
N SER A 10 -0.67 -14.48 -10.08
CA SER A 10 -1.23 -14.20 -8.76
C SER A 10 -0.61 -12.89 -8.29
N LEU A 11 -1.39 -11.81 -8.31
CA LEU A 11 -0.97 -10.51 -7.79
C LEU A 11 -0.39 -10.73 -6.38
N THR A 12 0.88 -10.37 -6.21
CA THR A 12 1.56 -10.48 -4.92
C THR A 12 1.35 -9.20 -4.10
N ALA A 13 1.60 -9.26 -2.80
CA ALA A 13 1.60 -8.07 -1.96
C ALA A 13 2.65 -7.05 -2.41
N VAL A 14 3.78 -7.50 -2.99
CA VAL A 14 4.80 -6.63 -3.58
C VAL A 14 4.24 -5.87 -4.78
N ASP A 15 3.46 -6.53 -5.64
CA ASP A 15 2.82 -5.91 -6.80
C ASP A 15 1.75 -4.90 -6.36
N ALA A 16 0.94 -5.27 -5.36
CA ALA A 16 -0.07 -4.39 -4.78
C ALA A 16 0.57 -3.12 -4.17
N GLU A 17 1.66 -3.27 -3.42
CA GLU A 17 2.40 -2.16 -2.82
C GLU A 17 3.02 -1.24 -3.89
N ARG A 18 3.61 -1.81 -4.95
CA ARG A 18 4.15 -1.02 -6.05
C ARG A 18 3.04 -0.27 -6.80
N ALA A 19 1.89 -0.90 -7.02
CA ALA A 19 0.73 -0.27 -7.62
C ALA A 19 0.20 0.88 -6.74
N PHE A 20 0.12 0.66 -5.43
CA PHE A 20 -0.27 1.67 -4.46
C PHE A 20 0.68 2.88 -4.47
N ALA A 21 1.99 2.64 -4.41
CA ALA A 21 2.99 3.71 -4.50
C ALA A 21 2.97 4.46 -5.84
N ALA A 22 2.66 3.76 -6.95
CA ALA A 22 2.50 4.38 -8.26
C ALA A 22 1.23 5.26 -8.32
N ASP A 23 0.11 4.78 -7.78
CA ASP A 23 -1.13 5.54 -7.72
C ASP A 23 -0.98 6.78 -6.85
N ALA A 24 -0.27 6.71 -5.73
CA ALA A 24 -0.01 7.88 -4.91
C ALA A 24 0.71 9.01 -5.67
N LYS A 25 1.51 8.68 -6.68
CA LYS A 25 2.14 9.67 -7.58
C LYS A 25 1.19 10.14 -8.68
N ARG A 26 0.33 9.24 -9.19
CA ARG A 26 -0.53 9.47 -10.35
C ARG A 26 -1.82 10.23 -10.02
N ILE A 27 -2.46 9.88 -8.91
CA ILE A 27 -3.79 10.39 -8.52
C ILE A 27 -3.77 11.15 -7.19
N GLY A 28 -2.60 11.27 -6.56
CA GLY A 28 -2.44 11.93 -5.27
C GLY A 28 -2.33 10.95 -4.12
N GLN A 29 -1.59 11.35 -3.09
CA GLN A 29 -1.24 10.49 -1.96
C GLN A 29 -2.47 10.02 -1.18
N TRP A 30 -3.24 10.93 -0.60
CA TRP A 30 -4.40 10.55 0.21
C TRP A 30 -5.53 9.98 -0.64
N THR A 31 -5.62 10.36 -1.91
CA THR A 31 -6.54 9.71 -2.85
C THR A 31 -6.17 8.26 -3.10
N ALA A 32 -4.88 7.93 -3.27
CA ALA A 32 -4.44 6.54 -3.34
C ALA A 32 -4.65 5.81 -2.01
N PHE A 33 -4.32 6.43 -0.87
CA PHE A 33 -4.54 5.78 0.43
C PHE A 33 -6.02 5.41 0.63
N ARG A 34 -6.96 6.28 0.26
CA ARG A 34 -8.41 5.97 0.29
C ARG A 34 -8.79 4.83 -0.64
N LYS A 35 -8.13 4.71 -1.80
CA LYS A 35 -8.39 3.63 -2.76
C LYS A 35 -7.95 2.25 -2.23
N TYR A 36 -6.84 2.19 -1.50
CA TYR A 36 -6.21 0.93 -1.09
C TYR A 36 -6.52 0.53 0.37
N ALA A 37 -7.01 1.46 1.19
CA ALA A 37 -7.44 1.15 2.55
C ALA A 37 -8.80 0.45 2.55
N ASP A 38 -8.86 -0.73 3.17
CA ASP A 38 -10.11 -1.37 3.56
C ASP A 38 -10.91 -0.49 4.53
N GLU A 39 -12.23 -0.71 4.62
CA GLU A 39 -13.12 0.02 5.54
C GLU A 39 -12.66 -0.10 7.00
N THR A 40 -12.09 -1.25 7.36
CA THR A 40 -11.57 -1.57 8.70
C THR A 40 -10.07 -1.34 8.84
N ALA A 41 -9.40 -0.77 7.83
CA ALA A 41 -7.98 -0.51 7.88
C ALA A 41 -7.60 0.48 8.99
N VAL A 42 -6.46 0.22 9.62
CA VAL A 42 -5.85 1.07 10.65
C VAL A 42 -4.57 1.70 10.09
N MET A 43 -4.37 2.99 10.36
CA MET A 43 -3.14 3.73 10.07
C MET A 43 -2.49 4.24 11.35
N PHE A 44 -1.17 4.46 11.32
CA PHE A 44 -0.41 5.03 12.44
C PHE A 44 0.04 6.47 12.13
N THR A 45 -0.52 7.47 12.82
CA THR A 45 -0.26 8.90 12.52
C THR A 45 -0.28 9.83 13.74
N PRO A 46 0.67 9.75 14.68
CA PRO A 46 1.63 8.67 14.91
C PRO A 46 1.05 7.51 15.74
N GLN A 47 -0.10 7.69 16.40
CA GLN A 47 -0.86 6.63 17.06
C GLN A 47 -1.82 5.94 16.08
N ALA A 48 -2.31 4.75 16.45
CA ALA A 48 -3.30 4.02 15.67
C ALA A 48 -4.61 4.81 15.55
N VAL A 49 -5.13 4.92 14.33
CA VAL A 49 -6.40 5.57 13.97
C VAL A 49 -7.07 4.78 12.85
N TRP A 50 -8.40 4.85 12.76
CA TRP A 50 -9.12 4.29 11.61
C TRP A 50 -8.75 5.07 10.34
N ALA A 51 -8.39 4.34 9.28
CA ALA A 51 -7.93 4.95 8.04
C ALA A 51 -9.00 5.84 7.42
N HIS A 52 -10.26 5.35 7.37
CA HIS A 52 -11.37 6.09 6.78
C HIS A 52 -11.62 7.42 7.51
N GLU A 53 -11.57 7.45 8.85
CA GLU A 53 -11.71 8.68 9.64
C GLU A 53 -10.56 9.65 9.38
N PHE A 54 -9.32 9.15 9.40
CA PHE A 54 -8.13 9.98 9.19
C PHE A 54 -8.09 10.59 7.79
N LEU A 55 -8.57 9.86 6.77
CA LEU A 55 -8.47 10.24 5.36
C LEU A 55 -9.66 11.03 4.82
N ALA A 56 -10.83 11.01 5.49
CA ALA A 56 -12.10 11.52 4.99
C ALA A 56 -12.01 12.92 4.33
N ASN A 57 -11.34 13.86 5.00
CA ASN A 57 -11.29 15.27 4.57
C ASN A 57 -9.89 15.72 4.14
N ARG A 58 -8.94 14.79 3.96
CA ARG A 58 -7.55 15.14 3.64
C ARG A 58 -7.37 15.41 2.15
N LYS A 59 -6.95 16.64 1.85
CA LYS A 59 -6.50 17.06 0.52
C LYS A 59 -5.11 16.53 0.23
N ASP A 60 -4.89 16.08 -1.00
CA ASP A 60 -3.58 15.59 -1.43
C ASP A 60 -2.50 16.65 -1.26
N PRO A 61 -1.32 16.28 -0.72
CA PRO A 61 -0.17 17.17 -0.72
C PRO A 61 0.33 17.39 -2.16
N PRO A 62 1.04 18.50 -2.44
CA PRO A 62 1.57 18.77 -3.78
C PRO A 62 2.54 17.69 -4.30
N LYS A 63 3.21 16.98 -3.38
CA LYS A 63 4.09 15.85 -3.69
C LYS A 63 3.79 14.70 -2.74
N SER A 64 3.65 13.51 -3.29
CA SER A 64 3.47 12.29 -2.52
C SER A 64 4.77 11.86 -1.86
N ILE A 65 4.68 11.23 -0.69
CA ILE A 65 5.79 10.47 -0.10
C ILE A 65 6.28 9.39 -1.09
N HIS A 66 7.53 8.99 -0.94
CA HIS A 66 8.16 7.95 -1.75
C HIS A 66 8.46 6.74 -0.89
N TRP A 67 8.00 5.57 -1.32
CA TRP A 67 8.29 4.30 -0.66
C TRP A 67 8.31 3.17 -1.68
N GLY A 68 8.88 2.03 -1.28
CA GLY A 68 8.86 0.81 -2.09
C GLY A 68 9.26 -0.42 -1.28
N PRO A 69 8.63 -1.58 -1.54
CA PRO A 69 8.88 -2.79 -0.75
C PRO A 69 10.30 -3.30 -1.00
N SER A 70 11.03 -3.58 0.09
CA SER A 70 12.32 -4.28 0.07
C SER A 70 12.22 -5.69 0.65
N ALA A 71 11.15 -5.99 1.40
CA ALA A 71 10.86 -7.31 1.93
C ALA A 71 9.34 -7.58 1.95
N SER A 72 8.97 -8.85 1.84
CA SER A 72 7.58 -9.30 1.90
C SER A 72 7.47 -10.69 2.52
N TRP A 73 6.40 -10.91 3.27
CA TRP A 73 6.04 -12.22 3.84
C TRP A 73 4.55 -12.47 3.61
N VAL A 74 4.18 -13.72 3.38
CA VAL A 74 2.78 -14.14 3.23
C VAL A 74 2.45 -15.16 4.31
N ALA A 75 1.24 -15.08 4.88
CA ALA A 75 0.76 -16.08 5.83
C ALA A 75 0.61 -17.44 5.14
N CYS A 76 0.75 -18.54 5.89
CA CYS A 76 0.65 -19.90 5.33
C CYS A 76 -0.72 -20.17 4.69
N ASP A 77 -1.78 -19.50 5.15
CA ASP A 77 -3.13 -19.61 4.58
C ASP A 77 -3.35 -18.71 3.35
N GLY A 78 -2.35 -17.90 2.97
CA GLY A 78 -2.38 -17.02 1.80
C GLY A 78 -3.36 -15.84 1.89
N ARG A 79 -4.01 -15.63 3.06
CA ARG A 79 -5.04 -14.61 3.24
C ARG A 79 -4.49 -13.24 3.57
N THR A 80 -3.34 -13.18 4.24
CA THR A 80 -2.66 -11.93 4.59
C THR A 80 -1.21 -11.95 4.17
N ALA A 81 -0.67 -10.75 3.96
CA ALA A 81 0.73 -10.55 3.66
C ALA A 81 1.23 -9.26 4.30
N ILE A 82 2.54 -9.15 4.49
CA ILE A 82 3.20 -7.96 4.99
C ILE A 82 4.20 -7.52 3.95
N THR A 83 4.21 -6.24 3.61
CA THR A 83 5.28 -5.56 2.88
C THR A 83 5.98 -4.57 3.78
N ARG A 84 7.31 -4.50 3.67
CA ARG A 84 8.14 -3.55 4.42
C ARG A 84 9.20 -2.97 3.50
N GLY A 85 9.58 -1.72 3.73
CA GLY A 85 10.70 -1.12 3.04
C GLY A 85 10.99 0.30 3.46
N PRO A 86 12.01 0.94 2.86
CA PRO A 86 12.32 2.33 3.11
C PRO A 86 11.20 3.23 2.55
N GLY A 87 10.98 4.35 3.25
CA GLY A 87 10.11 5.42 2.81
C GLY A 87 10.66 6.77 3.22
N ALA A 88 10.34 7.81 2.46
CA ALA A 88 10.75 9.18 2.74
C ALA A 88 9.71 10.18 2.25
N THR A 89 9.68 11.35 2.89
CA THR A 89 8.92 12.50 2.38
C THR A 89 9.54 12.99 1.07
N ALA A 90 8.71 13.57 0.18
CA ALA A 90 9.16 14.07 -1.12
C ALA A 90 10.31 15.09 -1.05
N ALA A 91 10.41 15.82 0.07
CA ALA A 91 11.46 16.82 0.32
C ALA A 91 12.67 16.26 1.09
N GLY A 92 12.71 14.95 1.37
CA GLY A 92 13.80 14.30 2.11
C GLY A 92 13.93 14.71 3.59
N LYS A 93 13.00 15.53 4.11
CA LYS A 93 13.03 16.03 5.50
C LYS A 93 12.84 14.93 6.55
N TRP A 94 12.27 13.81 6.14
CA TRP A 94 12.05 12.63 6.97
C TRP A 94 12.17 11.39 6.11
N SER A 95 12.84 10.37 6.66
CA SER A 95 12.95 9.02 6.12
C SER A 95 12.75 8.00 7.25
N GLY A 96 12.24 6.83 6.90
CA GLY A 96 12.00 5.74 7.84
C GLY A 96 11.67 4.45 7.11
N HIS A 97 10.97 3.56 7.80
CA HIS A 97 10.43 2.35 7.21
C HIS A 97 8.91 2.41 7.24
N PHE A 98 8.28 1.92 6.18
CA PHE A 98 6.85 1.62 6.20
C PHE A 98 6.65 0.12 6.44
N THR A 99 5.48 -0.21 6.97
CA THR A 99 4.95 -1.58 7.00
C THR A 99 3.50 -1.51 6.58
N THR A 100 3.11 -2.30 5.60
CA THR A 100 1.71 -2.46 5.19
C THR A 100 1.30 -3.90 5.43
N VAL A 101 0.13 -4.10 6.04
CA VAL A 101 -0.53 -5.41 6.13
C VAL A 101 -1.59 -5.45 5.04
N TRP A 102 -1.48 -6.43 4.17
CA TRP A 102 -2.40 -6.67 3.07
C TRP A 102 -3.35 -7.79 3.43
N MET A 103 -4.61 -7.62 3.06
CA MET A 103 -5.60 -8.68 3.03
C MET A 103 -5.89 -9.03 1.58
N ARG A 104 -6.03 -10.32 1.28
CA ARG A 104 -6.49 -10.79 -0.02
C ARG A 104 -8.00 -10.58 -0.09
N GLU A 105 -8.44 -9.78 -1.05
CA GLU A 105 -9.85 -9.68 -1.43
C GLU A 105 -10.37 -11.06 -1.90
N PRO A 106 -11.59 -11.48 -1.52
CA PRO A 106 -12.21 -12.73 -1.94
C PRO A 106 -12.29 -12.93 -3.46
#